data_AF-A0A149RUR2-F1
#
_entry.id   AF-A0A149RUR2-F1
#
_cell.length_a   1.000
_cell.length_b   1.000
_cell.length_c   1.000
_cell.angle_alpha   90.00
_cell.angle_beta   90.00
_cell.angle_gamma   90.00
#
_symmetry.space_group_name_H-M   'P 1'
#
loop_
_entity.id
_entity.type
_entity.pdbx_description
1 polymer ?
#
loop_
_entity_poly.entity_id
_entity_poly.type
_entity_poly.pdbx_seq_one_letter_code
_entity_poly.pdbx_strand_id
1 'polypeptide(L)'
;MSDWSVSLHDGLHAIDAAAWDSCAGADNPFVSYAFLSALEDSGSVCQRTGWLPRHVTLHAPDGTLAAVCPAYLKGHSWGEYVFDQGWARAFEAAGGQYYPKLQVAVPFTPAPGPRLLC
;
A
#
# COMPACT_ATOMS: atom_id res chain seq x y z
N MET A 1 1.89 3.00 -30.03
CA MET A 1 2.68 2.26 -29.04
C MET A 1 1.69 1.88 -27.97
N SER A 2 1.60 0.59 -27.65
CA SER A 2 0.72 0.16 -26.55
C SER A 2 1.54 0.36 -25.28
N ASP A 3 1.11 1.30 -24.44
CA ASP A 3 1.91 1.80 -23.33
C ASP A 3 1.53 1.11 -22.03
N TRP A 4 2.51 0.93 -21.14
CA TRP A 4 2.28 0.52 -19.77
C TRP A 4 1.43 1.57 -19.04
N SER A 5 0.55 1.14 -18.14
CA SER A 5 -0.28 2.07 -17.36
C SER A 5 -0.24 1.77 -15.87
N VAL A 6 -0.23 2.84 -15.07
CA VAL A 6 -0.26 2.78 -13.61
C VAL A 6 -1.60 3.35 -13.13
N SER A 7 -2.22 2.69 -12.15
CA SER A 7 -3.46 3.16 -11.53
C SER A 7 -3.38 3.07 -10.01
N LEU A 8 -4.10 3.98 -9.35
CA LEU A 8 -4.27 4.00 -7.89
C LEU A 8 -5.71 3.62 -7.57
N HIS A 9 -5.88 2.78 -6.55
CA HIS A 9 -7.18 2.24 -6.15
C HIS A 9 -7.53 2.64 -4.71
N ASP A 10 -8.77 3.04 -4.50
CA ASP A 10 -9.28 3.57 -3.22
C ASP A 10 -9.45 2.51 -2.12
N GLY A 11 -9.33 1.24 -2.49
CA GLY A 11 -9.42 0.08 -1.61
C GLY A 11 -9.10 -1.20 -2.36
N LEU A 12 -8.84 -2.28 -1.63
CA LEU A 12 -8.39 -3.54 -2.23
C LEU A 12 -9.48 -4.18 -3.09
N HIS A 13 -10.76 -4.00 -2.72
CA HIS A 13 -11.93 -4.51 -3.44
C HIS A 13 -12.13 -3.95 -4.86
N ALA A 14 -11.36 -2.93 -5.26
CA ALA A 14 -11.33 -2.45 -6.64
C ALA A 14 -10.45 -3.32 -7.57
N ILE A 15 -9.71 -4.28 -7.01
CA ILE A 15 -8.78 -5.15 -7.72
C ILE A 15 -9.29 -6.59 -7.59
N ASP A 16 -9.22 -7.36 -8.69
CA ASP A 16 -9.58 -8.78 -8.64
C ASP A 16 -8.63 -9.55 -7.68
N ALA A 17 -9.21 -10.35 -6.81
CA ALA A 17 -8.46 -11.05 -5.76
C ALA A 17 -7.48 -12.08 -6.32
N ALA A 18 -7.89 -12.83 -7.34
CA ALA A 18 -7.02 -13.83 -7.96
C ALA A 18 -5.87 -13.16 -8.73
N ALA A 19 -6.14 -12.03 -9.38
CA ALA A 19 -5.12 -11.23 -10.04
C ALA A 19 -4.10 -10.68 -9.03
N TRP A 20 -4.56 -10.12 -7.90
CA TRP A 20 -3.68 -9.69 -6.81
C TRP A 20 -2.80 -10.83 -6.29
N ASP A 21 -3.42 -11.95 -5.94
CA ASP A 21 -2.71 -13.10 -5.36
C ASP A 21 -1.74 -13.75 -6.37
N SER A 22 -2.02 -13.65 -7.67
CA SER A 22 -1.07 -14.09 -8.70
C SER A 22 0.25 -13.31 -8.68
N CYS A 23 0.19 -12.00 -8.41
CA CYS A 23 1.38 -11.16 -8.23
C CYS A 23 2.01 -11.35 -6.84
N ALA A 24 1.19 -11.53 -5.80
CA ALA A 24 1.66 -11.63 -4.41
C ALA A 24 2.39 -12.95 -4.12
N GLY A 25 2.00 -14.03 -4.81
CA GLY A 25 2.50 -15.37 -4.54
C GLY A 25 2.06 -15.92 -3.17
N ALA A 26 2.56 -17.10 -2.82
CA ALA A 26 2.14 -17.82 -1.61
C ALA A 26 3.10 -17.67 -0.41
N ASP A 27 4.28 -17.06 -0.61
CA ASP A 27 5.38 -17.10 0.37
C ASP A 27 5.16 -16.15 1.57
N ASN A 28 4.39 -15.08 1.37
CA ASN A 28 4.16 -14.08 2.41
C ASN A 28 2.65 -13.84 2.62
N PRO A 29 2.04 -14.41 3.69
CA PRO A 29 0.59 -14.28 3.90
C PRO A 29 0.15 -12.84 4.14
N PHE A 30 1.06 -11.97 4.57
CA PHE A 30 0.78 -10.58 4.92
C PHE A 30 0.59 -9.65 3.71
N VAL A 31 0.87 -10.15 2.51
CA VAL A 31 0.56 -9.45 1.25
C VAL A 31 -0.54 -10.13 0.44
N SER A 32 -1.14 -11.21 0.97
CA SER A 32 -2.29 -11.85 0.33
C SER A 32 -3.49 -10.90 0.31
N TYR A 33 -4.34 -11.07 -0.69
CA TYR A 33 -5.58 -10.32 -0.80
C TYR A 33 -6.43 -10.48 0.46
N ALA A 34 -6.62 -11.72 0.92
CA ALA A 34 -7.46 -12.03 2.07
C ALA A 34 -7.00 -11.30 3.35
N PHE A 35 -5.69 -11.25 3.60
CA PHE A 35 -5.16 -10.55 4.78
C PHE A 35 -5.39 -9.04 4.69
N LEU A 36 -5.04 -8.42 3.56
CA LEU A 36 -5.15 -6.98 3.37
C LEU A 36 -6.62 -6.52 3.35
N SER A 37 -7.51 -7.29 2.70
CA SER A 37 -8.95 -7.05 2.71
C SER A 37 -9.50 -7.07 4.13
N ALA A 38 -9.12 -8.07 4.95
CA ALA A 38 -9.58 -8.16 6.33
C ALA A 38 -9.19 -6.93 7.18
N LEU A 39 -8.02 -6.33 6.92
CA LEU A 39 -7.61 -5.10 7.60
C LEU A 39 -8.48 -3.90 7.21
N GLU A 40 -8.85 -3.79 5.93
CA GLU A 40 -9.76 -2.74 5.45
C GLU A 40 -11.19 -2.95 5.95
N ASP A 41 -11.72 -4.17 5.80
CA ASP A 41 -13.09 -4.54 6.16
C ASP A 41 -13.35 -4.41 7.67
N SER A 42 -12.35 -4.70 8.49
CA SER A 42 -12.44 -4.51 9.95
C SER A 42 -12.37 -3.04 10.39
N GLY A 43 -11.99 -2.13 9.49
CA GLY A 43 -11.72 -0.73 9.81
C GLY A 43 -10.40 -0.49 10.55
N SER A 44 -9.56 -1.51 10.70
CA SER A 44 -8.20 -1.37 11.25
C SER A 44 -7.37 -0.44 10.36
N VAL A 45 -7.51 -0.61 9.05
CA VAL A 45 -6.96 0.24 8.00
C VAL A 45 -8.08 1.12 7.48
N CYS A 46 -8.10 2.38 7.91
CA CYS A 46 -9.00 3.38 7.38
C CYS A 46 -8.43 4.79 7.57
N GLN A 47 -9.03 5.78 6.90
CA GLN A 47 -8.61 7.17 7.03
C GLN A 47 -8.52 7.64 8.49
N ARG A 48 -9.46 7.22 9.35
CA ARG A 48 -9.48 7.59 10.78
C ARG A 48 -8.29 7.04 11.56
N THR A 49 -7.75 5.88 11.17
CA THR A 49 -6.52 5.31 11.79
C THR A 49 -5.25 5.81 11.10
N GLY A 50 -5.37 6.79 10.21
CA GLY A 50 -4.26 7.38 9.47
C GLY A 50 -3.78 6.52 8.29
N TRP A 51 -4.49 5.45 7.93
CA TRP A 51 -4.19 4.55 6.81
C TRP A 51 -5.26 4.68 5.73
N LEU A 52 -5.08 5.57 4.76
CA LEU A 52 -5.99 5.65 3.62
C LEU A 52 -5.47 4.77 2.47
N PRO A 53 -6.17 3.69 2.07
CA PRO A 53 -5.73 2.85 0.96
C PRO A 53 -5.60 3.62 -0.35
N ARG A 54 -4.52 3.34 -1.07
CA ARG A 54 -4.18 3.85 -2.41
C ARG A 54 -3.34 2.80 -3.16
N HIS A 55 -3.81 1.56 -3.20
CA HIS A 55 -3.07 0.44 -3.81
C HIS A 55 -2.71 0.76 -5.25
N VAL A 56 -1.52 0.35 -5.66
CA VAL A 56 -1.02 0.64 -7.01
C VAL A 56 -1.08 -0.63 -7.84
N THR A 57 -1.56 -0.51 -9.07
CA THR A 57 -1.51 -1.57 -10.09
C THR A 57 -0.73 -1.08 -11.30
N LEU A 58 0.09 -1.96 -11.87
CA LEU A 58 0.75 -1.77 -13.16
C LEU A 58 0.14 -2.73 -14.17
N HIS A 59 -0.35 -2.21 -15.29
CA HIS A 59 -0.87 -3.01 -16.40
C HIS A 59 0.07 -2.98 -17.59
N ALA A 60 0.29 -4.15 -18.17
CA ALA A 60 1.00 -4.34 -19.41
C ALA A 60 0.20 -3.79 -20.59
N PRO A 61 0.85 -3.58 -21.76
CA PRO A 61 0.19 -3.07 -22.97
C PRO A 61 -0.98 -3.90 -23.48
N ASP A 62 -1.06 -5.18 -23.12
CA ASP A 62 -2.16 -6.10 -23.47
C ASP A 62 -3.32 -6.07 -22.44
N GLY A 63 -3.23 -5.22 -21.42
CA GLY A 63 -4.20 -5.09 -20.34
C GLY A 63 -3.97 -6.04 -19.16
N THR A 64 -2.96 -6.92 -19.22
CA THR A 64 -2.67 -7.84 -18.12
C THR A 64 -2.17 -7.09 -16.89
N LEU A 65 -2.66 -7.44 -15.70
CA LEU A 65 -2.11 -6.95 -14.44
C LEU A 65 -0.72 -7.57 -14.23
N ALA A 66 0.31 -6.75 -14.30
CA ALA A 66 1.71 -7.19 -14.30
C ALA A 66 2.40 -7.01 -12.95
N ALA A 67 1.94 -6.05 -12.13
CA ALA A 67 2.44 -5.88 -10.78
C ALA A 67 1.43 -5.13 -9.90
N VAL A 68 1.52 -5.34 -8.60
CA VAL A 68 0.76 -4.62 -7.58
C VAL A 68 1.64 -4.18 -6.41
N CYS A 69 1.23 -3.15 -5.68
CA CYS A 69 1.80 -2.85 -4.37
C CYS A 69 0.76 -2.36 -3.36
N PRO A 70 0.79 -2.86 -2.10
CA PRO A 70 -0.04 -2.34 -1.03
C PRO A 70 0.48 -0.97 -0.62
N ALA A 71 -0.30 0.07 -0.92
CA ALA A 71 0.11 1.45 -0.75
C ALA A 71 -0.98 2.25 -0.04
N TYR A 72 -0.55 3.17 0.83
CA TYR A 72 -1.43 3.92 1.71
C TYR A 72 -0.96 5.36 1.82
N LEU A 73 -1.90 6.29 1.73
CA LEU A 73 -1.66 7.67 2.18
C LEU A 73 -1.69 7.71 3.70
N LYS A 74 -0.59 8.19 4.27
CA LYS A 74 -0.36 8.28 5.71
C LYS A 74 -0.48 9.69 6.22
N GLY A 75 -1.33 9.87 7.24
CA GLY A 75 -1.44 11.12 7.98
C GLY A 75 -0.49 11.25 9.17
N HIS A 76 0.18 10.16 9.58
CA HIS A 76 1.13 10.10 10.69
C HIS A 76 1.99 8.81 10.64
N SER A 77 3.10 8.75 11.38
CA SER A 77 3.99 7.58 11.47
C SER A 77 3.44 6.34 12.21
N TRP A 78 2.30 6.42 12.89
CA TRP A 78 1.86 5.31 13.74
C TRP A 78 1.51 4.04 12.94
N GLY A 79 1.88 2.89 13.50
CA GLY A 79 1.63 1.57 12.90
C GLY A 79 2.59 1.15 11.78
N GLU A 80 3.55 2.01 11.41
CA GLU A 80 4.53 1.75 10.33
C GLU A 80 5.66 0.83 10.73
N TYR A 81 5.99 0.83 12.02
CA TYR A 81 7.23 0.25 12.56
C TYR A 81 8.51 0.81 11.91
N VAL A 82 8.42 1.98 11.27
CA VAL A 82 9.52 2.84 10.83
C VAL A 82 9.42 4.10 11.68
N PHE A 83 10.24 4.20 12.72
CA PHE A 83 10.14 5.28 13.72
C PHE A 83 10.72 6.61 13.19
N ASP A 84 10.06 7.20 12.18
CA ASP A 84 10.52 8.39 11.45
C ASP A 84 10.01 9.73 12.00
N GLN A 85 9.44 9.75 13.21
CA GLN A 85 8.85 10.96 13.80
C GLN A 85 9.86 12.10 13.96
N GLY A 86 11.15 11.78 14.20
CA GLY A 86 12.22 12.77 14.27
C GLY A 86 12.45 13.47 12.93
N TRP A 87 12.40 12.72 11.83
CA TRP A 87 12.52 13.24 10.47
C TRP A 87 11.31 14.08 10.09
N ALA A 88 10.11 13.60 10.39
CA ALA A 88 8.87 14.35 10.15
C ALA A 88 8.92 15.72 10.84
N ARG A 89 9.27 15.75 12.13
CA ARG A 89 9.39 17.00 12.91
C ARG A 89 10.44 17.95 12.35
N ALA A 90 11.61 17.44 11.98
CA ALA A 90 12.68 18.27 11.43
C ALA A 90 12.28 18.88 10.08
N PHE A 91 11.63 18.10 9.20
CA PHE A 91 11.18 18.56 7.90
C PHE A 91 10.05 19.60 8.00
N GLU A 92 9.08 19.38 8.88
CA GLU A 92 8.00 20.33 9.15
C GLU A 92 8.53 21.63 9.79
N ALA A 93 9.49 21.53 10.71
CA ALA A 93 10.14 22.70 11.30
C ALA A 93 10.93 23.53 10.26
N ALA A 94 11.40 22.90 9.19
CA ALA A 94 12.02 23.57 8.05
C ALA A 94 10.99 24.16 7.06
N GLY A 95 9.68 24.07 7.35
CA GLY A 95 8.60 24.59 6.50
C GLY A 95 8.07 23.61 5.45
N GLY A 96 8.51 22.35 5.47
CA GLY A 96 8.03 21.31 4.58
C GLY A 96 6.68 20.72 5.01
N GLN A 97 6.06 19.97 4.10
CA GLN A 97 4.86 19.16 4.39
C GLN A 97 5.24 17.68 4.34
N TYR A 98 5.43 17.07 5.51
CA TYR A 98 5.81 15.65 5.58
C TYR A 98 4.61 14.73 5.36
N TYR A 99 3.42 15.16 5.80
CA TYR A 99 2.16 14.44 5.61
C TYR A 99 1.19 15.21 4.69
N PRO A 100 0.31 14.52 3.96
CA PRO A 100 0.28 13.06 3.84
C PRO A 100 1.46 12.54 3.01
N LYS A 101 1.99 11.37 3.37
CA LYS A 101 3.01 10.65 2.58
C LYS A 101 2.41 9.39 1.97
N LEU A 102 2.83 9.01 0.77
CA LEU A 102 2.49 7.69 0.23
C LEU A 102 3.49 6.68 0.78
N GLN A 103 2.97 5.60 1.35
CA GLN A 103 3.80 4.53 1.90
C GLN A 103 3.38 3.18 1.35
N VAL A 104 4.38 2.46 0.83
CA VAL A 104 4.25 1.07 0.40
C VAL A 104 4.66 0.18 1.57
N ALA A 105 3.70 -0.49 2.19
CA ALA A 105 3.92 -1.25 3.42
C ALA A 105 2.79 -2.26 3.66
N VAL A 106 2.98 -3.14 4.64
CA VAL A 106 1.86 -3.90 5.22
C VAL A 106 1.46 -3.24 6.55
N PRO A 107 0.20 -2.82 6.73
CA PRO A 107 -0.23 -2.17 7.95
C PRO A 107 -0.08 -3.06 9.18
N PHE A 108 0.36 -2.44 10.28
CA PHE A 108 0.43 -3.06 11.61
C PHE A 108 1.26 -4.36 11.71
N THR A 109 2.09 -4.65 10.71
CA THR A 109 2.77 -5.94 10.56
C THR A 109 4.28 -5.76 10.39
N PRO A 110 5.09 -5.92 11.45
CA PRO A 110 6.55 -5.76 11.40
C PRO A 110 7.24 -7.01 10.82
N ALA A 111 6.77 -7.51 9.67
CA ALA A 111 7.35 -8.66 8.98
C ALA A 111 8.15 -8.21 7.76
N PRO A 112 9.34 -8.79 7.49
CA PRO A 112 10.04 -8.58 6.23
C PRO A 112 9.26 -9.24 5.07
N GLY A 113 9.60 -8.88 3.84
CA GLY A 113 8.95 -9.43 2.64
C GLY A 113 8.79 -8.41 1.51
N PRO A 114 8.42 -8.87 0.31
CA PRO A 114 8.23 -8.01 -0.84
C PRO A 114 6.98 -7.14 -0.68
N ARG A 115 7.03 -5.92 -1.24
CA ARG A 115 5.85 -5.04 -1.38
C ARG A 115 5.69 -4.49 -2.78
N LEU A 116 6.61 -4.80 -3.69
CA LEU A 116 6.41 -4.70 -5.13
C LEU A 116 6.24 -6.14 -5.58
N LEU A 117 5.04 -6.50 -6.01
CA LEU A 117 4.59 -7.87 -6.24
C LEU A 117 4.34 -8.04 -7.74
N CYS A 118 4.85 -9.09 -8.37
CA CYS A 118 4.75 -9.32 -9.82
C CYS A 118 4.88 -10.81 -10.17
#